data_AF-A0A179BJA8-F1
#
_entry.id   AF-A0A179BJA8-F1
#
_cell.length_a   1.000
_cell.length_b   1.000
_cell.length_c   1.000
_cell.angle_alpha   90.00
_cell.angle_beta   90.00
_cell.angle_gamma   90.00
#
_symmetry.space_group_name_H-M   'P 1'
#
loop_
_entity.id
_entity.type
_entity.pdbx_description
1 polymer ?
#
loop_
_entity_poly.entity_id
_entity_poly.type
_entity_poly.pdbx_seq_one_letter_code
_entity_poly.pdbx_strand_id
1 'polypeptide(L)'
;MSDDLQGERPMRTTLAIDDDVLAAAKGLADRQHKPVGAVVSALLRQALQSQNTSGGHSRNGIPLLPVRPDALPATLEIVNQLRDELP
;
A
#
# COMPACT_ATOMS: atom_id res chain seq x y z
N MET A 1 24.91 -22.81 -9.70
CA MET A 1 24.83 -21.34 -9.66
C MET A 1 23.93 -20.94 -10.82
N SER A 2 22.67 -21.38 -10.85
CA SER A 2 21.59 -21.04 -9.90
C SER A 2 21.34 -19.54 -9.98
N ASP A 3 20.40 -19.13 -10.83
CA ASP A 3 19.00 -18.81 -10.45
C ASP A 3 18.96 -17.45 -9.77
N ASP A 4 18.59 -16.39 -10.52
CA ASP A 4 18.08 -15.10 -9.98
C ASP A 4 17.75 -14.09 -11.10
N LEU A 5 16.99 -14.52 -12.11
CA LEU A 5 16.38 -13.61 -13.10
C LEU A 5 14.94 -14.04 -13.42
N GLN A 6 14.23 -14.52 -12.40
CA GLN A 6 12.77 -14.65 -12.44
C GLN A 6 12.16 -13.24 -12.36
N GLY A 7 12.24 -12.49 -13.46
CA GLY A 7 11.32 -11.38 -13.67
C GLY A 7 9.90 -11.92 -13.52
N GLU A 8 9.09 -11.28 -12.67
CA GLU A 8 7.75 -11.72 -12.31
C GLU A 8 7.00 -12.21 -13.56
N ARG A 9 6.80 -13.53 -13.67
CA ARG A 9 5.96 -14.08 -14.73
C ARG A 9 4.55 -13.58 -14.48
N PRO A 10 3.88 -12.92 -15.46
CA PRO A 10 2.52 -12.46 -15.26
C PRO A 10 1.64 -13.68 -14.95
N MET A 11 1.08 -13.70 -13.73
CA MET A 11 0.21 -14.78 -13.29
C MET A 11 -1.13 -14.71 -14.01
N ARG A 12 -1.66 -15.86 -14.42
CA ARG A 12 -3.01 -16.02 -14.94
C ARG A 12 -3.85 -16.73 -13.88
N THR A 13 -4.91 -16.07 -13.44
CA THR A 13 -5.82 -16.57 -12.42
C THR A 13 -7.24 -16.29 -12.86
N THR A 14 -8.14 -17.23 -12.60
CA THR A 14 -9.58 -17.01 -12.79
C THR A 14 -10.19 -16.59 -11.45
N LEU A 15 -10.82 -15.42 -11.43
CA LEU A 15 -11.49 -14.87 -10.26
C LEU A 15 -12.95 -14.58 -10.60
N ALA A 16 -13.86 -14.97 -9.72
CA ALA A 16 -15.24 -14.49 -9.79
C ALA A 16 -15.30 -13.06 -9.26
N ILE A 17 -15.87 -12.14 -10.04
CA ILE A 17 -16.08 -10.73 -9.69
C ILE A 17 -17.49 -10.32 -10.10
N ASP A 18 -18.04 -9.32 -9.40
CA ASP A 18 -19.36 -8.78 -9.71
C ASP A 18 -19.35 -8.02 -11.06
N ASP A 19 -20.52 -7.99 -11.71
CA ASP A 19 -20.67 -7.40 -13.05
C ASP A 19 -20.39 -5.89 -13.07
N ASP A 20 -20.78 -5.18 -12.02
CA ASP A 20 -20.54 -3.75 -11.86
C ASP A 20 -19.05 -3.44 -11.68
N VAL A 21 -18.33 -4.28 -10.92
CA VAL A 21 -16.87 -4.19 -10.75
C VAL A 21 -16.16 -4.43 -12.08
N LEU A 22 -16.57 -5.44 -12.85
CA LEU A 22 -15.99 -5.70 -14.18
C LEU A 22 -16.26 -4.53 -15.14
N ALA A 23 -17.46 -3.96 -15.13
CA ALA A 23 -17.82 -2.81 -15.96
C ALA A 23 -16.96 -1.58 -15.61
N ALA A 24 -16.80 -1.29 -14.31
CA ALA A 24 -15.95 -0.20 -13.84
C ALA A 24 -14.48 -0.40 -14.24
N ALA A 25 -13.96 -1.63 -14.08
CA ALA A 25 -12.59 -1.96 -14.47
C ALA A 25 -12.35 -1.78 -15.97
N LYS A 26 -13.30 -2.18 -16.83
CA LYS A 26 -13.24 -1.96 -18.29
C LYS A 26 -13.25 -0.48 -18.64
N GLY A 27 -14.15 0.31 -18.05
CA GLY A 27 -14.20 1.76 -18.28
C GLY A 27 -12.91 2.47 -17.86
N LEU A 28 -12.28 2.04 -16.76
CA LEU A 28 -11.00 2.59 -16.31
C LEU A 28 -9.84 2.16 -17.20
N ALA A 29 -9.84 0.91 -17.65
CA ALA A 29 -8.84 0.36 -18.58
C ALA A 29 -8.83 1.11 -19.92
N ASP A 30 -10.01 1.40 -20.46
CA ASP A 30 -10.18 2.18 -21.69
C ASP A 30 -9.61 3.60 -21.55
N ARG A 31 -10.01 4.33 -20.49
CA ARG A 31 -9.49 5.67 -20.17
C ARG A 31 -7.98 5.71 -20.02
N GLN A 32 -7.38 4.65 -19.45
CA GLN A 32 -5.93 4.58 -19.21
C GLN A 32 -5.14 3.91 -20.35
N HIS A 33 -5.80 3.42 -21.41
CA HIS A 33 -5.17 2.61 -22.47
C HIS A 33 -4.33 1.44 -21.91
N LYS A 34 -4.88 0.73 -20.91
CA LYS A 34 -4.23 -0.42 -20.26
C LYS A 34 -5.08 -1.67 -20.36
N PRO A 35 -4.50 -2.88 -20.32
CA PRO A 35 -5.29 -4.10 -20.26
C PRO A 35 -6.02 -4.19 -18.91
N VAL A 36 -7.25 -4.72 -18.94
CA VAL A 36 -8.12 -4.86 -17.75
C VAL A 36 -7.41 -5.59 -16.62
N GLY A 37 -6.68 -6.68 -16.91
CA GLY A 37 -5.93 -7.42 -15.91
C GLY A 37 -4.86 -6.61 -15.18
N ALA A 38 -4.20 -5.65 -15.87
CA ALA A 38 -3.22 -4.77 -15.23
C ALA A 38 -3.89 -3.73 -14.32
N VAL A 39 -5.04 -3.20 -14.73
CA VAL A 39 -5.84 -2.29 -13.90
C VAL A 39 -6.34 -3.01 -12.64
N VAL A 40 -6.91 -4.21 -12.78
CA VAL A 40 -7.37 -5.02 -11.65
C VAL A 40 -6.21 -5.39 -10.71
N SER A 41 -5.05 -5.80 -11.25
CA SER A 41 -3.87 -6.11 -10.43
C SER A 41 -3.38 -4.90 -9.64
N ALA A 42 -3.36 -3.70 -10.26
CA ALA A 42 -2.97 -2.47 -9.57
C ALA A 42 -3.95 -2.09 -8.46
N LEU A 43 -5.26 -2.18 -8.73
CA LEU A 43 -6.31 -1.91 -7.72
C LEU A 43 -6.23 -2.88 -6.54
N LEU A 44 -6.05 -4.18 -6.80
CA LEU A 44 -5.85 -5.17 -5.75
C LEU A 44 -4.58 -4.89 -4.94
N ARG A 45 -3.47 -4.53 -5.58
CA ARG A 45 -2.23 -4.16 -4.87
C ARG A 45 -2.43 -2.96 -3.95
N GLN A 46 -3.13 -1.92 -4.43
CA GLN A 46 -3.46 -0.75 -3.62
C GLN A 46 -4.35 -1.11 -2.43
N ALA A 47 -5.39 -1.92 -2.66
CA ALA A 47 -6.28 -2.38 -1.61
C ALA A 47 -5.50 -3.16 -0.55
N LEU A 48 -4.71 -4.17 -0.96
CA LEU A 48 -3.87 -4.99 -0.07
C LEU A 48 -2.83 -4.18 0.71
N GLN A 49 -2.23 -3.14 0.10
CA GLN A 49 -1.31 -2.23 0.79
C GLN A 49 -2.01 -1.41 1.89
N SER A 50 -3.23 -0.92 1.63
CA SER A 50 -4.01 -0.17 2.62
C SER A 50 -4.40 -1.00 3.85
N GLN A 51 -4.52 -2.32 3.71
CA GLN A 51 -4.81 -3.23 4.83
C GLN A 51 -3.56 -3.47 5.67
N ASN A 52 -2.39 -3.51 5.03
CA ASN A 52 -1.11 -3.71 5.71
C ASN A 52 -0.63 -2.46 6.47
N THR A 53 -1.17 -1.29 6.18
CA THR A 53 -0.94 -0.06 6.96
C THR A 53 -1.94 0.13 8.11
N SER A 54 -2.89 -0.80 8.29
CA SER A 54 -3.89 -0.76 9.37
C SER A 54 -3.36 -1.17 10.75
N GLY A 55 -2.04 -1.32 10.91
CA GLY A 55 -1.38 -1.50 12.22
C GLY A 55 -1.28 -0.22 13.07
N GLY A 56 -1.74 0.92 12.54
CA GLY A 56 -1.79 2.20 13.25
C GLY A 56 -3.22 2.62 13.49
N HIS A 57 -3.58 2.81 14.77
CA HIS A 57 -4.86 3.40 15.18
C HIS A 57 -5.15 4.65 14.33
N SER A 58 -6.35 4.85 13.79
CA SER A 58 -6.71 6.12 13.15
C SER A 58 -7.35 7.05 14.18
N ARG A 59 -6.92 8.31 14.25
CA ARG A 59 -7.56 9.35 15.09
C ARG A 59 -8.00 10.49 14.19
N ASN A 60 -9.30 10.77 14.17
CA ASN A 60 -9.91 11.81 13.33
C ASN A 60 -9.62 11.65 11.83
N GLY A 61 -9.57 10.42 11.32
CA GLY A 61 -9.30 10.13 9.90
C GLY A 61 -7.82 10.20 9.51
N ILE A 62 -6.92 10.42 10.47
CA ILE A 62 -5.48 10.46 10.25
C ILE A 62 -4.86 9.16 10.81
N PRO A 63 -4.12 8.38 10.00
CA PRO A 63 -3.44 7.18 10.48
C PRO A 63 -2.35 7.57 11.48
N LEU A 64 -2.40 6.98 12.68
CA LEU A 64 -1.36 7.16 13.69
C LEU A 64 -0.19 6.23 13.40
N LEU A 65 1.02 6.71 13.68
CA LEU A 65 2.20 5.84 13.70
C LEU A 65 2.02 4.77 14.79
N PRO A 66 2.42 3.51 14.52
CA PRO A 66 2.36 2.46 15.53
C PRO A 66 3.30 2.82 16.70
N VAL A 67 2.74 2.87 17.91
CA VAL A 67 3.50 3.09 19.14
C VAL A 67 4.13 1.76 19.55
N ARG A 68 5.46 1.71 19.68
CA ARG A 68 6.16 0.53 20.19
C ARG A 68 5.86 0.37 21.69
N PRO A 69 5.76 -0.87 22.23
CA PRO A 69 5.49 -1.09 23.66
C PRO A 69 6.48 -0.38 24.59
N ASP A 70 7.74 -0.25 24.15
CA ASP A 70 8.83 0.39 24.90
C ASP A 70 9.10 1.83 24.43
N ALA A 71 8.16 2.45 23.70
CA ALA A 71 8.34 3.81 23.22
C ALA A 71 8.38 4.80 24.38
N LEU A 72 9.46 5.58 24.48
CA LEU A 72 9.54 6.70 25.41
C LEU A 72 8.67 7.86 24.91
N PRO A 73 8.07 8.64 25.83
CA PRO A 73 7.36 9.86 25.46
C PRO A 73 8.27 10.81 24.69
N ALA A 74 7.79 11.34 23.56
CA ALA A 74 8.49 12.39 22.82
C ALA A 74 8.33 13.71 23.58
N THR A 75 9.34 14.08 24.37
CA THR A 75 9.38 15.36 25.09
C THR A 75 10.01 16.45 24.22
N LEU A 76 9.73 17.70 24.56
CA LEU A 76 10.32 18.84 23.87
C LEU A 76 11.84 18.89 23.99
N GLU A 77 12.38 18.41 25.11
CA GLU A 77 13.83 18.28 25.33
C GLU A 77 14.48 17.35 24.30
N ILE A 78 13.92 16.14 24.12
CA ILE A 78 14.40 15.16 23.14
C ILE A 78 14.32 15.73 21.72
N VAL A 79 13.22 16.42 21.39
CA VAL A 79 13.05 17.04 20.07
C VAL A 79 14.12 18.11 19.81
N ASN A 80 14.41 18.96 20.79
CA ASN A 80 15.43 20.00 20.63
C ASN A 80 16.82 19.39 20.51
N GLN A 81 17.15 18.39 21.34
CA GLN A 81 18.42 17.68 21.22
C GLN A 81 18.63 17.10 19.81
N LEU A 82 17.64 16.40 19.25
CA LEU A 82 17.74 15.84 17.90
C LEU A 82 17.86 16.91 16.80
N ARG A 83 17.26 18.08 16.99
CA ARG A 83 17.38 19.21 16.04
C ARG A 83 18.78 19.81 16.06
N ASP A 84 19.39 19.89 17.24
CA ASP A 84 20.72 20.47 17.44
C ASP A 84 21.84 19.48 17.04
N GLU A 85 21.55 18.17 17.05
CA GLU A 85 22.46 17.09 16.62
C GLU A 85 22.56 16.89 15.10
N LEU A 86 21.66 17.48 14.31
CA LEU A 86 21.73 17.50 12.85
C LEU A 86 22.45 18.78 12.39
N PRO A 87 23.52 18.71 11.57
CA PRO A 87 24.21 19.89 11.05
C PRO A 87 23.36 20.74 10.10
#